data_AF-A0A6B3N4T3-F1
#
_entry.id   AF-A0A6B3N4T3-F1
#
_cell.length_a   1.000
_cell.length_b   1.000
_cell.length_c   1.000
_cell.angle_alpha   90.00
_cell.angle_beta   90.00
_cell.angle_gamma   90.00
#
_symmetry.space_group_name_H-M   'P 1'
#
loop_
_entity.id
_entity.type
_entity.pdbx_description
1 polymer ?
#
loop_
_entity_poly.entity_id
_entity_poly.type
_entity_poly.pdbx_seq_one_letter_code
_entity_poly.pdbx_strand_id
1 'polypeptide(L)'
;MLTVANQEITNKLPFAQPDEATIEDSESITIAVLENDSDPDGDQLWFTLETEPENGSIIINGNGTVTYIPKTGFYGQDRFQYQLSDGQGGTDQATVTVIVKEPLILEPETNSEVLTNNDNEFESVLVPLVENQTNSEGNDQTLLSL
;
A
#
# COMPACT_ATOMS: atom_id res chain seq x y z
N MET A 1 34.43 -41.22 -36.95
CA MET A 1 33.69 -41.05 -35.68
C MET A 1 33.39 -39.57 -35.57
N LEU A 2 32.12 -39.17 -35.44
CA LEU A 2 31.80 -37.77 -35.15
C LEU A 2 32.05 -37.53 -33.66
N THR A 3 32.94 -36.60 -33.35
CA THR A 3 33.07 -36.06 -31.99
C THR A 3 31.82 -35.23 -31.73
N VAL A 4 30.95 -35.69 -30.84
CA VAL A 4 29.94 -34.83 -30.25
C VAL A 4 30.70 -33.88 -29.34
N ALA A 5 30.68 -32.58 -29.63
CA ALA A 5 31.21 -31.60 -28.69
C ALA A 5 30.35 -31.65 -27.42
N ASN A 6 30.95 -31.97 -26.28
CA ASN A 6 30.32 -31.70 -25.00
C ASN A 6 30.21 -30.18 -24.89
N GLN A 7 29.01 -29.64 -25.11
CA GLN A 7 28.74 -28.26 -24.74
C GLN A 7 28.79 -28.20 -23.21
N GLU A 8 29.85 -27.58 -22.67
CA GLU A 8 29.87 -27.12 -21.30
C GLU A 8 28.76 -26.07 -21.17
N ILE A 9 27.61 -26.44 -20.60
CA ILE A 9 26.55 -25.49 -20.27
C ILE A 9 27.11 -24.67 -19.10
N THR A 10 27.72 -23.53 -19.42
CA THR A 10 28.17 -22.59 -18.40
C THR A 10 26.96 -21.85 -17.89
N ASN A 11 26.69 -21.96 -16.58
CA ASN A 11 25.61 -21.25 -15.91
C ASN A 11 25.77 -19.72 -16.10
N LYS A 12 24.75 -19.05 -16.63
CA LYS A 12 24.69 -17.59 -16.69
C LYS A 12 24.09 -17.08 -15.38
N LEU A 13 24.44 -15.83 -15.03
CA LEU A 13 23.86 -15.19 -13.86
C LEU A 13 22.38 -14.82 -14.14
N PRO A 14 21.52 -14.86 -13.11
CA PRO A 14 20.18 -14.34 -13.20
C PRO A 14 20.21 -12.79 -13.28
N PHE A 15 19.09 -12.19 -13.65
CA PHE A 15 18.89 -10.76 -13.73
C PHE A 15 17.72 -10.34 -12.83
N ALA A 16 18.05 -9.59 -11.77
CA ALA A 16 17.08 -9.05 -10.84
C ALA A 16 16.68 -7.62 -11.24
N GLN A 17 15.38 -7.31 -11.22
CA GLN A 17 14.88 -5.98 -11.57
C GLN A 17 14.22 -5.29 -10.37
N PRO A 18 14.34 -3.96 -10.24
CA PRO A 18 13.74 -3.24 -9.13
C PRO A 18 12.21 -3.23 -9.23
N ASP A 19 11.57 -3.26 -8.06
CA ASP A 19 10.12 -3.22 -7.94
C ASP A 19 9.65 -1.91 -7.28
N GLU A 20 8.43 -1.51 -7.61
CA GLU A 20 7.73 -0.43 -6.94
C GLU A 20 6.28 -0.82 -6.62
N ALA A 21 5.83 -0.52 -5.41
CA ALA A 21 4.47 -0.75 -4.96
C ALA A 21 3.93 0.46 -4.21
N THR A 22 2.63 0.72 -4.31
CA THR A 22 1.96 1.83 -3.62
C THR A 22 0.81 1.31 -2.77
N ILE A 23 0.75 1.76 -1.52
CA ILE A 23 -0.35 1.55 -0.59
C ILE A 23 -1.12 2.86 -0.48
N GLU A 24 -2.43 2.82 -0.73
CA GLU A 24 -3.31 4.00 -0.63
C GLU A 24 -4.13 3.97 0.67
N ASP A 25 -4.94 2.93 0.86
CA ASP A 25 -5.87 2.82 1.98
C ASP A 25 -5.96 1.35 2.43
N SER A 26 -4.79 0.72 2.61
CA SER A 26 -4.67 -0.68 2.99
C SER A 26 -3.62 -0.86 4.08
N GLU A 27 -3.84 -1.81 4.97
CA GLU A 27 -2.92 -2.09 6.08
C GLU A 27 -1.64 -2.82 5.62
N SER A 28 -1.65 -3.40 4.42
CA SER A 28 -0.51 -4.12 3.84
C SER A 28 -0.65 -4.24 2.32
N ILE A 29 0.43 -4.68 1.67
CA ILE A 29 0.44 -5.01 0.24
C ILE A 29 1.25 -6.27 -0.01
N THR A 30 0.78 -7.10 -0.95
CA THR A 30 1.56 -8.21 -1.50
C THR A 30 2.26 -7.76 -2.78
N ILE A 31 3.56 -8.00 -2.86
CA ILE A 31 4.44 -7.58 -3.97
C ILE A 31 5.06 -8.83 -4.59
N ALA A 32 4.90 -9.01 -5.91
CA ALA A 32 5.45 -10.13 -6.66
C ALA A 32 6.88 -9.83 -7.13
N VAL A 33 7.84 -9.91 -6.19
CA VAL A 33 9.23 -9.49 -6.40
C VAL A 33 9.99 -10.31 -7.46
N LEU A 34 9.50 -11.49 -7.84
CA LEU A 34 10.10 -12.31 -8.90
C LEU A 34 9.43 -12.13 -10.27
N GLU A 35 8.35 -11.35 -10.39
CA GLU A 35 7.54 -11.30 -11.62
C GLU A 35 8.30 -10.69 -12.82
N ASN A 36 9.18 -9.74 -12.56
CA ASN A 36 10.03 -9.06 -13.54
C ASN A 36 11.45 -9.63 -13.62
N ASP A 37 11.79 -10.65 -12.82
CA ASP A 37 13.11 -11.26 -12.82
C ASP A 37 13.24 -12.33 -13.91
N SER A 38 14.48 -12.63 -14.29
CA SER A 38 14.73 -13.65 -15.30
C SER A 38 16.06 -14.36 -15.11
N ASP A 39 16.12 -15.59 -15.61
CA ASP A 39 17.35 -16.33 -15.75
C ASP A 39 17.57 -16.71 -17.23
N PRO A 40 18.76 -16.45 -17.81
CA PRO A 40 19.02 -16.77 -19.22
C PRO A 40 19.06 -18.26 -19.55
N ASP A 41 19.27 -19.16 -18.57
CA ASP A 41 19.23 -20.61 -18.72
C ASP A 41 17.83 -21.18 -18.45
N GLY A 42 16.93 -20.37 -17.90
CA GLY A 42 15.56 -20.75 -17.56
C GLY A 42 15.47 -21.51 -16.24
N ASP A 43 16.50 -21.38 -15.40
CA ASP A 43 16.52 -21.98 -14.07
C ASP A 43 15.45 -21.36 -13.17
N GLN A 44 14.99 -22.15 -12.19
CA GLN A 44 14.04 -21.65 -11.20
C GLN A 44 14.72 -20.58 -10.34
N LEU A 45 13.99 -19.51 -10.04
CA LEU A 45 14.48 -18.41 -9.22
C LEU A 45 13.98 -18.52 -7.78
N TRP A 46 14.87 -18.16 -6.85
CA TRP A 46 14.58 -18.01 -5.43
C TRP A 46 15.12 -16.68 -4.93
N PHE A 47 14.53 -16.13 -3.86
CA PHE A 47 15.05 -14.95 -3.22
C PHE A 47 15.15 -15.09 -1.70
N THR A 48 16.06 -14.32 -1.13
CA THR A 48 16.16 -14.08 0.31
C THR A 48 16.23 -12.58 0.57
N LEU A 49 15.72 -12.14 1.72
CA LEU A 49 15.83 -10.74 2.12
C LEU A 49 17.27 -10.42 2.56
N GLU A 50 17.86 -9.37 1.99
CA GLU A 50 19.22 -8.91 2.29
C GLU A 50 19.19 -7.76 3.30
N THR A 51 18.23 -6.85 3.15
CA THR A 51 17.99 -5.73 4.07
C THR A 51 16.52 -5.62 4.40
N GLU A 52 16.20 -5.29 5.64
CA GLU A 52 14.83 -4.99 6.08
C GLU A 52 14.49 -3.52 5.79
N PRO A 53 13.20 -3.20 5.55
CA PRO A 53 12.74 -1.82 5.48
C PRO A 53 12.80 -1.11 6.83
N GLU A 54 12.98 0.21 6.83
CA GLU A 54 13.14 0.99 8.07
C GLU A 54 11.79 1.29 8.74
N ASN A 55 10.70 1.36 7.97
CA ASN A 55 9.38 1.85 8.39
C ASN A 55 8.25 0.84 8.16
N GLY A 56 8.60 -0.44 8.00
CA GLY A 56 7.65 -1.54 7.92
C GLY A 56 8.28 -2.87 8.31
N SER A 57 7.64 -3.96 7.88
CA SER A 57 8.13 -5.33 8.05
C SER A 57 7.76 -6.18 6.84
N ILE A 58 8.59 -7.19 6.56
CA ILE A 58 8.42 -8.11 5.44
C ILE A 58 8.04 -9.51 5.91
N ILE A 59 7.06 -10.11 5.24
CA ILE A 59 6.74 -11.53 5.34
C ILE A 59 6.99 -12.17 3.97
N ILE A 60 7.90 -13.15 3.90
CA ILE A 60 8.14 -13.93 2.68
C ILE A 60 7.06 -15.01 2.55
N ASN A 61 6.33 -15.01 1.44
CA ASN A 61 5.19 -15.91 1.24
C ASN A 61 5.58 -17.25 0.58
N GLY A 62 6.82 -17.40 0.11
CA GLY A 62 7.35 -18.64 -0.45
C GLY A 62 6.93 -18.95 -1.90
N ASN A 63 6.19 -18.05 -2.55
CA ASN A 63 5.70 -18.18 -3.93
C ASN A 63 6.23 -17.07 -4.85
N GLY A 64 7.40 -16.51 -4.55
CA GLY A 64 7.96 -15.37 -5.30
C GLY A 64 7.35 -14.02 -4.93
N THR A 65 6.57 -13.96 -3.84
CA THR A 65 5.97 -12.73 -3.33
C THR A 65 6.39 -12.44 -1.89
N VAL A 66 6.31 -11.18 -1.51
CA VAL A 66 6.40 -10.72 -0.13
C VAL A 66 5.14 -9.96 0.26
N THR A 67 4.83 -9.93 1.55
CA THR A 67 3.84 -9.02 2.13
C THR A 67 4.57 -7.94 2.92
N TYR A 68 4.38 -6.68 2.56
CA TYR A 68 4.87 -5.52 3.31
C TYR A 68 3.76 -4.97 4.20
N ILE A 69 4.09 -4.75 5.47
CA ILE A 69 3.21 -4.16 6.48
C ILE A 69 3.89 -2.87 6.99
N PRO A 70 3.39 -1.67 6.68
CA PRO A 70 3.91 -0.43 7.23
C PRO A 70 3.79 -0.38 8.75
N LYS A 71 4.70 0.33 9.41
CA LYS A 71 4.51 0.74 10.81
C LYS A 71 3.28 1.64 10.90
N THR A 72 2.50 1.49 11.96
CA THR A 72 1.31 2.31 12.19
C THR A 72 1.63 3.80 12.12
N GLY A 73 0.89 4.52 11.27
CA GLY A 73 1.04 5.98 11.08
C GLY A 73 2.20 6.39 10.16
N PHE A 74 2.94 5.45 9.57
CA PHE A 74 3.95 5.77 8.57
C PHE A 74 3.31 6.13 7.22
N TYR A 75 3.74 7.25 6.67
CA TYR A 75 3.48 7.69 5.30
C TYR A 75 4.81 8.12 4.67
N GLY A 76 4.99 7.82 3.39
CA GLY A 76 6.22 8.10 2.65
C GLY A 76 6.81 6.87 1.98
N GLN A 77 8.09 6.98 1.61
CA GLN A 77 8.81 5.93 0.90
C GLN A 77 9.63 5.08 1.86
N ASP A 78 9.54 3.76 1.69
CA ASP A 78 10.38 2.77 2.36
C ASP A 78 11.06 1.85 1.32
N ARG A 79 12.15 1.20 1.70
CA ARG A 79 12.94 0.36 0.78
C ARG A 79 13.53 -0.85 1.48
N PHE A 80 13.59 -1.95 0.76
CA PHE A 80 14.32 -3.15 1.16
C PHE A 80 15.01 -3.77 -0.06
N GLN A 81 15.99 -4.64 0.18
CA GLN A 81 16.71 -5.34 -0.88
C GLN A 81 16.58 -6.85 -0.72
N TYR A 82 16.50 -7.56 -1.84
CA TYR A 82 16.57 -9.01 -1.87
C TYR A 82 17.72 -9.48 -2.74
N GLN A 83 18.24 -10.66 -2.41
CA GLN A 83 19.19 -11.41 -3.19
C GLN A 83 18.44 -12.49 -3.98
N LEU A 84 18.48 -12.39 -5.31
CA LEU A 84 18.03 -13.40 -6.26
C LEU A 84 19.10 -14.48 -6.41
N SER A 85 18.68 -15.74 -6.56
CA SER A 85 19.52 -16.91 -6.80
C SER A 85 18.88 -17.82 -7.85
N ASP A 86 19.71 -18.34 -8.75
CA ASP A 86 19.35 -19.37 -9.74
C ASP A 86 19.58 -20.81 -9.24
N GLY A 87 20.03 -20.98 -7.99
CA GLY A 87 20.33 -22.29 -7.36
C GLY A 87 21.50 -23.06 -7.96
N GLN A 88 22.10 -22.54 -9.03
CA GLN A 88 23.23 -23.08 -9.78
C GLN A 88 24.52 -22.28 -9.50
N GLY A 89 24.41 -21.24 -8.67
CA GLY A 89 25.52 -20.44 -8.15
C GLY A 89 25.56 -19.02 -8.69
N GLY A 90 24.65 -18.65 -9.59
CA GLY A 90 24.44 -17.28 -10.02
C GLY A 90 23.48 -16.54 -9.10
N THR A 91 23.80 -15.29 -8.83
CA THR A 91 23.05 -14.43 -7.91
C THR A 91 23.05 -12.99 -8.40
N ASP A 92 21.95 -12.26 -8.20
CA ASP A 92 21.83 -10.82 -8.47
C ASP A 92 20.92 -10.13 -7.44
N GLN A 93 21.01 -8.81 -7.27
CA GLN A 93 20.25 -8.09 -6.23
C GLN A 93 19.33 -7.03 -6.83
N ALA A 94 18.16 -6.85 -6.22
CA ALA A 94 17.26 -5.76 -6.56
C ALA A 94 16.72 -5.05 -5.31
N THR A 95 16.29 -3.80 -5.53
CA THR A 95 15.67 -2.96 -4.51
C THR A 95 14.18 -2.89 -4.78
N VAL A 96 13.39 -3.08 -3.74
CA VAL A 96 11.95 -2.83 -3.76
C VAL A 96 11.68 -1.50 -3.07
N THR A 97 10.92 -0.65 -3.74
CA THR A 97 10.41 0.62 -3.21
C THR A 97 8.95 0.47 -2.86
N VAL A 98 8.56 0.85 -1.63
CA VAL A 98 7.16 0.93 -1.22
C VAL A 98 6.81 2.37 -0.91
N ILE A 99 5.70 2.85 -1.48
CA ILE A 99 5.16 4.19 -1.24
C ILE A 99 3.86 4.05 -0.46
N VAL A 100 3.80 4.57 0.76
CA VAL A 100 2.60 4.59 1.59
C VAL A 100 2.00 5.98 1.55
N LYS A 101 0.82 6.12 0.94
CA LYS A 101 0.14 7.41 0.81
C LYS A 101 -0.68 7.75 2.04
N GLU A 102 -0.81 9.05 2.29
CA GLU A 102 -1.73 9.56 3.30
C GLU A 102 -3.19 9.29 2.87
N PRO A 103 -4.11 9.01 3.82
CA PRO A 103 -5.52 8.85 3.51
C PRO A 103 -6.09 10.11 2.87
N LEU A 104 -6.96 9.94 1.88
CA LEU A 104 -7.66 11.06 1.28
C LEU A 104 -8.68 11.61 2.29
N ILE A 105 -8.54 12.88 2.67
CA ILE A 105 -9.58 13.60 3.39
C ILE A 105 -10.61 14.06 2.34
N LEU A 106 -11.74 13.34 2.27
CA LEU A 106 -12.91 13.85 1.56
C LEU A 106 -13.57 14.89 2.46
N GLU A 107 -13.39 16.17 2.13
CA GLU A 107 -14.24 17.23 2.69
C GLU A 107 -15.70 16.85 2.45
N PRO A 108 -16.62 17.00 3.42
CA PRO A 108 -18.03 16.85 3.12
C PRO A 108 -18.38 17.86 2.04
N GLU A 109 -18.96 17.41 0.93
CA GLU A 109 -19.53 18.34 -0.04
C GLU A 109 -20.57 19.16 0.71
N THR A 110 -20.22 20.39 1.07
CA THR A 110 -21.21 21.36 1.51
C THR A 110 -22.03 21.65 0.27
N ASN A 111 -23.13 20.92 0.12
CA ASN A 111 -24.21 21.32 -0.76
C ASN A 111 -24.73 22.64 -0.16
N SER A 112 -24.04 23.74 -0.47
CA SER A 112 -24.58 25.09 -0.30
C SER A 112 -25.74 25.18 -1.28
N GLU A 113 -26.89 24.64 -0.89
CA GLU A 113 -28.15 25.26 -1.30
C GLU A 113 -28.12 26.66 -0.70
N VAL A 114 -27.54 27.58 -1.46
CA VAL A 114 -27.81 29.00 -1.29
C VAL A 114 -29.30 29.14 -1.59
N LEU A 115 -30.12 29.06 -0.55
CA LEU A 115 -31.47 29.60 -0.61
C LEU A 115 -31.29 31.10 -0.76
N THR A 116 -31.26 31.58 -2.01
CA THR A 116 -31.40 33.00 -2.33
C THR A 116 -32.85 33.40 -2.03
N ASN A 117 -33.20 33.44 -0.76
CA ASN A 117 -34.34 34.19 -0.31
C ASN A 117 -33.94 35.65 -0.46
N ASN A 118 -34.56 36.28 -1.44
CA ASN A 118 -34.24 37.57 -2.00
C ASN A 118 -34.63 38.73 -1.05
N ASP A 119 -34.32 38.60 0.24
CA ASP A 119 -34.55 39.61 1.26
C ASP A 119 -33.23 39.90 1.97
N ASN A 120 -32.78 41.11 1.73
CA ASN A 120 -31.48 41.66 2.04
C ASN A 120 -31.32 41.88 3.57
N GLU A 121 -31.00 40.84 4.35
CA GLU A 121 -30.51 41.00 5.74
C GLU A 121 -29.66 39.78 6.16
N PHE A 122 -28.33 39.96 6.16
CA PHE A 122 -27.40 39.00 6.76
C PHE A 122 -27.47 39.11 8.28
N GLU A 123 -28.39 38.38 8.91
CA GLU A 123 -28.29 38.05 10.33
C GLU A 123 -27.79 36.61 10.45
N SER A 124 -26.59 36.45 11.00
CA SER A 124 -26.03 35.14 11.34
C SER A 124 -26.94 34.49 12.37
N VAL A 125 -27.80 33.57 11.94
CA VAL A 125 -28.64 32.78 12.84
C VAL A 125 -27.72 31.82 13.59
N LEU A 126 -27.27 32.23 14.78
CA LEU A 126 -26.71 31.33 15.77
C LEU A 126 -27.85 30.40 16.21
N VAL A 127 -27.84 29.16 15.75
CA VAL A 127 -28.76 28.14 16.25
C VAL A 127 -28.36 27.87 17.71
N PRO A 128 -29.20 28.16 18.72
CA PRO A 128 -28.88 27.79 20.08
C PRO A 128 -28.86 26.26 20.18
N LEU A 129 -27.80 25.70 20.75
CA LEU A 129 -27.80 24.33 21.25
C LEU A 129 -28.95 24.25 22.26
N VAL A 130 -30.02 23.55 21.89
CA VAL A 130 -31.21 23.40 22.75
C VAL A 130 -30.78 22.62 23.98
N GLU A 131 -30.63 23.33 25.11
CA GLU A 131 -30.60 22.69 26.42
C GLU A 131 -31.96 22.02 26.68
N ASN A 132 -31.88 20.76 27.10
CA ASN A 132 -32.99 19.91 27.48
C ASN A 132 -33.91 20.62 28.49
N GLN A 133 -35.07 21.09 28.04
CA GLN A 133 -36.15 21.53 28.93
C GLN A 133 -37.27 20.50 28.90
N THR A 134 -37.43 19.81 30.03
CA THR A 134 -38.48 18.85 30.32
C THR A 134 -39.85 19.52 30.29
N ASN A 135 -40.84 18.89 29.65
CA ASN A 135 -42.24 19.29 29.79
C ASN A 135 -42.83 18.76 31.12
N SER A 136 -43.97 19.32 31.54
CA SER A 136 -44.58 19.12 32.87
C SER A 136 -45.10 17.71 33.17
N GLU A 137 -44.79 16.69 32.35
CA GLU A 137 -45.17 15.29 32.56
C GLU A 137 -43.97 14.33 32.73
N GLY A 138 -42.72 14.82 32.65
CA GLY A 138 -41.55 14.05 33.06
C GLY A 138 -41.23 12.81 32.22
N ASN A 139 -41.63 12.77 30.94
CA ASN A 139 -41.12 11.78 29.98
C ASN A 139 -40.58 12.46 28.72
N ASP A 140 -39.29 12.24 28.46
CA ASP A 140 -38.56 12.74 27.30
C ASP A 140 -39.26 12.31 26.00
N GLN A 141 -39.69 13.28 25.19
CA GLN A 141 -39.85 13.09 23.76
C GLN A 141 -38.93 14.07 23.03
N THR A 142 -37.84 13.56 22.47
CA THR A 142 -37.12 14.25 21.40
C THR A 142 -37.33 13.51 20.08
N LEU A 143 -37.69 14.33 19.09
CA LEU A 143 -38.25 14.02 17.79
C LEU A 143 -37.25 13.33 16.85
N LEU A 144 -37.82 12.54 15.95
CA LEU A 144 -37.15 11.98 14.78
C LEU A 144 -36.63 13.11 13.88
N SER A 145 -35.42 12.88 13.36
CA SER A 145 -34.60 13.72 12.49
C SER A 145 -35.32 14.52 11.39
N LEU A 146 -34.73 15.67 11.07
CA LEU A 146 -34.20 15.89 9.72
C LEU A 146 -32.69 16.06 9.81
#